data_AF-A0A5E4NN59-F1
#
_entry.id   AF-A0A5E4NN59-F1
#
_cell.length_a   1.000
_cell.length_b   1.000
_cell.length_c   1.000
_cell.angle_alpha   90.00
_cell.angle_beta   90.00
_cell.angle_gamma   90.00
#
_symmetry.space_group_name_H-M   'P 1'
#
loop_
_entity.id
_entity.type
_entity.pdbx_description
1 polymer ?
#
loop_
_entity_poly.entity_id
_entity_poly.type
_entity_poly.pdbx_seq_one_letter_code
_entity_poly.pdbx_strand_id
1 'polypeptide(L)' 'MAVVDANYKFVMIDVGAYGKDSDGSVLSNSTFYQRIENGSLKLPEETRLPNLNVRFH' A
#
# COMPACT_ATOMS: atom_id res chain seq x y z
N MET A 1 -1.82 7.62 -8.57
CA MET A 1 -1.87 6.30 -7.90
C MET A 1 -3.05 6.27 -6.94
N ALA A 2 -3.72 5.13 -6.78
CA ALA A 2 -4.72 4.96 -5.72
C ALA A 2 -4.47 3.64 -4.99
N VAL A 3 -4.60 3.67 -3.66
CA VAL A 3 -4.48 2.50 -2.78
C VAL A 3 -5.85 2.20 -2.20
N VAL A 4 -6.27 0.95 -2.30
CA VAL A 4 -7.57 0.46 -1.82
C VAL A 4 -7.38 -0.68 -0.83
N ASP A 5 -8.29 -0.79 0.13
CA ASP A 5 -8.37 -1.95 1.02
C ASP A 5 -9.02 -3.16 0.31
N ALA A 6 -9.07 -4.30 1.01
CA ALA A 6 -9.72 -5.51 0.51
C ALA A 6 -11.23 -5.36 0.25
N ASN A 7 -11.85 -4.29 0.73
CA ASN A 7 -13.26 -3.97 0.52
C ASN A 7 -13.46 -2.94 -0.60
N TYR A 8 -12.44 -2.70 -1.43
CA TYR A 8 -12.46 -1.70 -2.50
C TYR A 8 -12.68 -0.26 -2.01
N LYS A 9 -12.34 0.05 -0.76
CA LYS A 9 -12.41 1.42 -0.22
C LYS A 9 -11.08 2.11 -0.41
N PHE A 10 -11.10 3.35 -0.90
CA PHE A 10 -9.89 4.16 -1.04
C PHE A 10 -9.29 4.46 0.34
N VAL A 11 -8.05 4.03 0.53
CA VAL A 11 -7.24 4.33 1.72
C VAL A 11 -6.37 5.55 1.43
N MET A 12 -5.92 5.72 0.19
CA MET A 12 -5.12 6.85 -0.25
C MET A 12 -5.27 7.08 -1.75
N ILE A 13 -5.24 8.36 -2.15
CA ILE A 13 -5.15 8.77 -3.54
C ILE A 13 -3.96 9.73 -3.65
N ASP A 14 -3.05 9.43 -4.57
CA ASP A 14 -1.95 10.30 -4.95
C ASP A 14 -2.18 10.83 -6.36
N VAL A 15 -2.43 12.14 -6.46
CA VAL A 15 -2.70 12.84 -7.71
C VAL A 15 -1.44 13.60 -8.11
N GLY A 16 -0.47 12.88 -8.67
CA GLY A 16 0.78 13.47 -9.11
C GLY A 16 1.76 12.46 -9.69
N ALA A 17 1.82 12.39 -11.01
CA ALA A 17 2.96 11.89 -11.79
C ALA A 17 2.78 12.41 -13.22
N TYR A 18 3.19 13.64 -13.48
CA TYR A 18 3.01 14.26 -14.79
C TYR A 18 4.21 13.91 -15.68
N GLY A 19 4.07 12.84 -16.46
CA GLY A 19 4.96 12.50 -17.56
C GLY A 19 6.03 11.45 -17.22
N LYS A 20 6.07 10.39 -18.03
CA LYS A 20 7.13 9.38 -18.21
C LYS A 20 7.68 8.61 -16.99
N ASP A 21 7.29 8.97 -15.77
CA ASP A 21 7.67 8.21 -14.59
C ASP A 21 6.99 6.83 -14.59
N SER A 22 7.79 5.79 -14.40
CA SER A 22 7.30 4.42 -14.25
C SER A 22 6.50 4.27 -12.96
N ASP A 23 5.53 3.36 -12.93
CA ASP A 23 4.73 3.05 -11.74
C ASP A 23 5.58 2.80 -10.49
N GLY A 24 6.77 2.21 -10.64
CA GLY A 24 7.71 2.00 -9.53
C GLY A 24 8.33 3.30 -8.98
N SER A 25 8.65 4.25 -9.87
CA SER A 25 9.13 5.58 -9.46
C SER A 25 8.01 6.39 -8.82
N VAL A 26 6.79 6.30 -9.34
CA VAL A 26 5.60 6.94 -8.76
C VAL A 26 5.29 6.36 -7.38
N LEU A 27 5.37 5.05 -7.21
CA LEU A 27 5.17 4.39 -5.91
C LEU A 27 6.26 4.80 -4.92
N SER A 28 7.54 4.65 -5.25
CA SER A 28 8.66 4.96 -4.35
C SER A 28 8.72 6.45 -3.94
N ASN A 29 8.30 7.35 -4.82
CA ASN A 29 8.22 8.78 -4.53
C ASN A 29 6.90 9.21 -3.86
N SER A 30 5.91 8.31 -3.74
CA SER A 30 4.63 8.63 -3.12
C SER A 30 4.77 8.78 -1.59
N THR A 31 3.94 9.64 -1.03
CA THR A 31 3.81 9.74 0.44
C THR A 31 3.30 8.44 1.08
N PHE A 32 2.68 7.56 0.28
CA PHE A 32 2.24 6.24 0.71
C PHE A 32 3.44 5.35 1.08
N TYR A 33 4.39 5.23 0.15
CA TYR A 33 5.58 4.40 0.33
C TYR A 33 6.42 4.89 1.50
N GLN A 34 6.59 6.20 1.63
CA GLN A 34 7.27 6.80 2.79
C GLN A 34 6.58 6.47 4.13
N ARG A 35 5.23 6.42 4.15
CA ARG A 35 4.49 6.08 5.37
C ARG A 35 4.57 4.60 5.74
N ILE A 36 4.68 3.71 4.73
CA ILE A 36 4.96 2.28 4.92
C ILE A 36 6.35 2.11 5.54
N GLU A 37 7.38 2.68 4.90
CA GLU A 37 8.77 2.59 5.37
C GLU A 37 8.92 3.12 6.81
N ASN A 38 8.22 4.21 7.13
CA ASN A 38 8.24 4.80 8.46
C ASN A 38 7.31 4.11 9.48
N GLY A 39 6.59 3.05 9.09
CA GLY A 39 5.64 2.34 9.97
C GLY A 39 4.47 3.20 10.47
N SER A 40 4.25 4.35 9.86
CA SER A 40 3.26 5.36 10.27
C SER A 40 1.89 5.15 9.63
N LEU A 41 1.83 4.26 8.63
CA LEU A 41 0.58 3.82 8.05
C LEU A 41 -0.12 2.92 9.07
N LYS A 42 -1.26 3.38 9.61
CA LYS A 42 -2.12 2.61 10.53
C LYS A 42 -2.79 1.44 9.79
N LEU A 43 -1.99 0.51 9.29
CA LEU A 43 -2.48 -0.72 8.69
C LEU A 43 -3.14 -1.57 9.77
N PRO A 44 -4.19 -2.32 9.41
CA PRO A 44 -4.73 -3.33 10.32
C PRO A 44 -3.62 -4.29 10.72
N GLU A 45 -3.66 -4.77 11.96
CA GLU A 45 -2.68 -5.74 12.43
C GLU A 45 -2.67 -6.96 11.51
N GLU A 46 -1.47 -7.52 11.30
CA GLU A 46 -1.26 -8.70 10.49
C GLU A 46 -2.23 -9.80 10.92
N THR A 47 -3.26 -10.00 10.11
CA THR A 47 -4.28 -10.98 10.37
C THR A 47 -4.06 -12.14 9.41
N ARG A 48 -4.16 -13.37 9.93
CA ARG A 48 -4.08 -14.57 9.09
C ARG A 48 -5.12 -14.46 7.99
N LEU A 49 -4.68 -14.63 6.74
CA LEU A 49 -5.59 -14.70 5.62
C LEU A 49 -6.62 -15.81 5.91
N PRO A 50 -7.93 -15.52 5.80
CA PRO A 50 -8.95 -16.53 6.00
C PRO A 50 -8.68 -17.68 5.01
N ASN A 51 -8.54 -18.90 5.54
CA ASN A 51 -8.19 -20.15 4.83
C ASN A 51 -6.69 -20.42 4.58
N LEU A 52 -5.76 -19.67 5.18
CA LEU A 52 -4.33 -20.01 5.10
C LEU A 52 -3.93 -21.04 6.17
N ASN A 53 -3.86 -22.32 5.79
CA ASN A 53 -3.34 -23.43 6.62
C ASN A 53 -1.80 -23.53 6.60
N VAL A 54 -1.09 -22.41 6.36
CA VAL A 54 0.37 -22.41 6.30
C VAL A 54 0.91 -21.81 7.58
N ARG A 55 1.57 -22.64 8.39
CA ARG A 55 2.39 -22.17 9.53
C ARG A 55 3.76 -21.80 8.96
N PHE A 56 4.11 -20.52 8.96
CA PHE A 56 5.50 -20.12 8.76
C PHE A 56 6.25 -20.44 10.06
N HIS A 57 7.31 -21.22 9.94
CA HIS A 57 8.14 -21.73 11.03
C HIS A 57 9.48 -21.02 11.06
#